data_AF-A0A1F1LA16-F1
#
_entry.id   AF-A0A1F1LA16-F1
#
_cell.length_a   1.000
_cell.length_b   1.000
_cell.length_c   1.000
_cell.angle_alpha   90.00
_cell.angle_beta   90.00
_cell.angle_gamma   90.00
#
_symmetry.space_group_name_H-M   'P 1'
#
loop_
_entity.id
_entity.type
_entity.pdbx_description
1 polymer ?
#
loop_
_entity_poly.entity_id
_entity_poly.type
_entity_poly.pdbx_seq_one_letter_code
_entity_poly.pdbx_strand_id
1 'polypeptide(L)'
;MKKYLKCFSIGIVMCLITLLIGGASCPDTKKLSLWNESVLKSMEQFNDKGGYYTGSKHTEDFPQTTWEGMDSAYQLDTDIQVPVIDVDKARPSFCSSATYMLLVRSLLTWNTSQKESAISRQAWVNLKPYTIEKRDSYGNVIQEKQDDGFGAWGRANANGPGFAVLVNELNAGKNYYIGSRSEYSNSDDYYRAWEQAKRFDFLKIFWNDGIGCDDNNSIGDERGHMVLFLDRTVSYDKNGNRDDIIYYWSSNGSKPDINAGYSIAKCRVSNVTRAVITRITHPENFNNAASLEPNNKQQWLSDLNGKKHGTVEELKKECGIK
;
A
#
# COMPACT_ATOMS: atom_id res chain seq x y z
N MET A 1 -5.74 -32.64 -20.08
CA MET A 1 -4.57 -33.53 -20.31
C MET A 1 -3.44 -33.07 -19.41
N LYS A 2 -3.12 -33.92 -18.43
CA LYS A 2 -1.99 -33.77 -17.50
C LYS A 2 -0.68 -34.08 -18.23
N LYS A 3 0.31 -33.20 -18.10
CA LYS A 3 1.77 -33.33 -18.37
C LYS A 3 2.23 -31.86 -18.37
N TYR A 4 2.97 -31.33 -17.41
CA TYR A 4 4.34 -31.67 -17.05
C TYR A 4 4.60 -31.29 -15.58
N LEU A 5 4.81 -32.28 -14.73
CA LEU A 5 5.41 -32.07 -13.41
C LEU A 5 6.23 -33.33 -13.11
N LYS A 6 7.55 -33.26 -13.34
CA LYS A 6 8.54 -34.17 -12.75
C LYS A 6 9.96 -33.69 -13.07
N CYS A 7 10.83 -33.99 -12.12
CA CYS A 7 12.29 -33.87 -12.12
C CYS A 7 12.86 -32.53 -11.61
N PHE A 8 12.85 -32.37 -10.29
CA PHE A 8 14.09 -32.10 -9.55
C PHE A 8 13.98 -32.77 -8.17
N SER A 9 14.57 -33.97 -8.05
CA SER A 9 14.78 -34.67 -6.79
C SER A 9 16.29 -34.65 -6.55
N ILE A 10 16.75 -33.77 -5.68
CA ILE A 10 18.08 -33.84 -5.07
C ILE A 10 17.85 -33.86 -3.57
N GLY A 11 18.32 -34.94 -2.95
CA GLY A 11 18.09 -35.27 -1.56
C GLY A 11 18.69 -34.24 -0.62
N ILE A 12 17.88 -33.79 0.34
CA ILE A 12 18.36 -33.17 1.56
C ILE A 12 18.08 -34.19 2.67
N VAL A 13 19.17 -34.72 3.22
CA VAL A 13 19.18 -35.55 4.43
C VAL A 13 18.54 -34.74 5.55
N MET A 14 17.41 -35.23 6.06
CA MET A 14 16.67 -34.64 7.16
C MET A 14 17.41 -34.95 8.46
N CYS A 15 18.28 -34.04 8.91
CA CYS A 15 18.83 -34.10 10.25
C CYS A 15 17.83 -33.45 11.21
N LEU A 16 16.96 -34.28 11.81
CA LEU A 16 16.11 -33.87 12.93
C LEU A 16 17.00 -33.59 14.14
N ILE A 17 17.28 -32.31 14.38
CA ILE A 17 17.66 -31.82 15.71
C ILE A 17 16.44 -31.07 16.24
N THR A 18 15.63 -31.75 17.04
CA THR A 18 14.63 -31.15 17.92
C THR A 18 15.35 -30.38 19.02
N LEU A 19 15.69 -29.12 18.76
CA LEU A 19 15.95 -28.12 19.79
C LEU A 19 14.61 -27.47 20.15
N LEU A 20 13.94 -28.06 21.14
CA LEU A 20 12.88 -27.41 21.91
C LEU A 20 13.48 -26.24 22.68
N ILE A 21 13.65 -25.10 22.01
CA ILE A 21 13.81 -23.81 22.70
C ILE A 21 12.42 -23.18 22.70
N GLY A 22 11.69 -23.43 23.78
CA GLY A 22 10.52 -22.64 24.16
C GLY A 22 10.98 -21.24 24.59
N GLY A 23 11.44 -20.44 23.63
CA GLY A 23 11.63 -19.02 23.81
C GLY A 23 10.28 -18.35 23.65
N ALA A 24 9.73 -17.79 24.71
CA ALA A 24 8.61 -16.87 24.59
C ALA A 24 9.05 -15.72 23.68
N SER A 25 8.57 -15.70 22.43
CA SER A 25 8.78 -14.56 21.54
C SER A 25 8.28 -13.31 22.26
N CYS A 26 9.08 -12.23 22.27
CA CYS A 26 8.65 -10.94 22.79
C CYS A 26 7.25 -10.59 22.22
N PRO A 27 6.30 -10.08 23.01
CA PRO A 27 4.94 -9.76 22.56
C PRO A 27 4.91 -8.97 21.24
N ASP A 28 5.85 -8.04 21.06
CA ASP A 28 5.98 -7.23 19.84
C ASP A 28 6.41 -8.05 18.62
N THR A 29 7.30 -9.02 18.80
CA THR A 29 7.72 -9.95 17.73
C THR A 29 6.56 -10.85 17.31
N LYS A 30 5.77 -11.33 18.27
CA LYS A 30 4.58 -12.14 17.99
C LYS A 30 3.51 -11.35 17.24
N LYS A 31 3.24 -10.11 17.68
CA LYS A 31 2.30 -9.20 17.00
C LYS A 31 2.70 -8.95 15.56
N LEU A 32 3.98 -8.66 15.32
CA LEU A 32 4.50 -8.43 13.98
C LEU A 32 4.43 -9.69 13.10
N SER A 33 4.65 -10.87 13.67
CA SER A 33 4.45 -12.15 12.95
C SER A 33 3.00 -12.31 12.51
N LEU A 34 2.04 -12.10 13.42
CA LEU A 34 0.61 -12.19 13.11
C LEU A 34 0.17 -11.16 12.07
N TRP A 35 0.73 -9.95 12.13
CA TRP A 35 0.51 -8.93 11.10
C TRP A 35 1.00 -9.42 9.74
N ASN A 36 2.25 -9.88 9.64
CA ASN A 36 2.84 -10.36 8.39
C ASN A 36 2.08 -11.57 7.81
N GLU A 37 1.64 -12.50 8.66
CA GLU A 37 0.78 -13.62 8.27
C GLU A 37 -0.57 -13.13 7.72
N SER A 38 -1.15 -12.10 8.33
CA SER A 38 -2.42 -11.50 7.88
C SER A 38 -2.27 -10.81 6.53
N VAL A 39 -1.14 -10.13 6.30
CA VAL A 39 -0.83 -9.53 4.99
C VAL A 39 -0.67 -10.61 3.92
N LEU A 40 0.09 -11.67 4.20
CA LEU A 40 0.28 -12.77 3.25
C LEU A 40 -1.06 -13.43 2.87
N LYS A 41 -1.87 -13.83 3.87
CA LYS A 41 -3.19 -14.44 3.65
C LYS A 41 -4.14 -13.52 2.88
N SER A 42 -4.04 -12.20 3.09
CA SER A 42 -4.86 -11.23 2.38
C SER A 42 -4.39 -11.08 0.94
N MET A 43 -3.08 -10.96 0.70
CA MET A 43 -2.48 -10.84 -0.63
C MET A 43 -2.80 -12.05 -1.53
N GLU A 44 -2.80 -13.26 -0.96
CA GLU A 44 -3.15 -14.49 -1.68
C GLU A 44 -4.58 -14.51 -2.24
N GLN A 45 -5.49 -13.69 -1.70
CA GLN A 45 -6.88 -13.58 -2.18
C GLN A 45 -7.00 -12.68 -3.43
N PHE A 46 -5.98 -11.91 -3.79
CA PHE A 46 -5.98 -10.99 -4.95
C PHE A 46 -5.22 -11.57 -6.17
N ASN A 47 -5.21 -12.90 -6.38
CA ASN A 47 -4.19 -13.59 -7.18
C ASN A 47 -4.47 -13.79 -8.69
N ASP A 48 -5.63 -13.38 -9.18
CA ASP A 48 -6.13 -13.69 -10.52
C ASP A 48 -5.96 -12.54 -11.52
N LYS A 49 -5.22 -11.48 -11.13
CA LYS A 49 -5.25 -10.18 -11.80
C LYS A 49 -6.67 -9.59 -11.70
N GLY A 50 -7.02 -8.59 -12.50
CA GLY A 50 -8.36 -7.99 -12.39
C GLY A 50 -8.57 -6.73 -13.23
N GLY A 51 -7.64 -6.41 -14.12
CA GLY A 51 -7.63 -5.18 -14.86
C GLY A 51 -6.90 -4.06 -14.13
N TYR A 52 -6.06 -3.34 -14.85
CA TYR A 52 -5.51 -2.07 -14.44
C TYR A 52 -6.34 -0.95 -15.09
N TYR A 53 -6.95 -0.07 -14.29
CA TYR A 53 -7.75 1.04 -14.81
C TYR A 53 -7.73 2.26 -13.88
N THR A 54 -7.42 3.42 -14.44
CA THR A 54 -7.39 4.73 -13.76
C THR A 54 -8.41 5.72 -14.34
N GLY A 55 -9.33 5.27 -15.17
CA GLY A 55 -10.32 6.14 -15.81
C GLY A 55 -11.61 6.27 -15.00
N SER A 56 -12.19 7.47 -14.99
CA SER A 56 -13.40 7.80 -14.23
C SER A 56 -14.72 7.47 -14.93
N LYS A 57 -14.68 6.77 -16.07
CA LYS A 57 -15.87 6.47 -16.90
C LYS A 57 -15.90 5.00 -17.25
N HIS A 58 -17.09 4.47 -17.51
CA HIS A 58 -17.21 3.11 -18.07
C HIS A 58 -16.70 3.07 -19.51
N THR A 59 -16.18 1.92 -19.88
CA THR A 59 -15.76 1.57 -21.25
C THR A 59 -16.25 0.17 -21.56
N GLU A 60 -16.10 -0.27 -22.81
CA GLU A 60 -16.45 -1.65 -23.21
C GLU A 60 -15.68 -2.69 -22.38
N ASP A 61 -14.38 -2.47 -22.16
CA ASP A 61 -13.52 -3.38 -21.38
C ASP A 61 -13.71 -3.22 -19.87
N PHE A 62 -14.16 -2.05 -19.41
CA PHE A 62 -14.32 -1.72 -17.99
C PHE A 62 -15.75 -1.22 -17.71
N PRO A 63 -16.71 -2.14 -17.46
CA PRO A 63 -18.10 -1.81 -17.16
C PRO A 63 -18.29 -1.23 -15.75
N GLN A 64 -17.24 -1.27 -14.92
CA GLN A 64 -17.17 -0.57 -13.64
C GLN A 64 -15.81 0.11 -13.51
N THR A 65 -15.80 1.27 -12.86
CA THR A 65 -14.58 1.99 -12.54
C THR A 65 -13.93 1.43 -11.27
N THR A 66 -12.64 1.71 -11.08
CA THR A 66 -11.93 1.33 -9.84
C THR A 66 -12.60 1.91 -8.58
N TRP A 67 -13.14 3.12 -8.67
CA TRP A 67 -13.83 3.79 -7.56
C TRP A 67 -15.11 3.06 -7.16
N GLU A 68 -15.93 2.62 -8.11
CA GLU A 68 -17.15 1.85 -7.83
C GLU A 68 -16.81 0.46 -7.28
N GLY A 69 -15.80 -0.20 -7.84
CA GLY A 69 -15.31 -1.49 -7.35
C GLY A 69 -14.85 -1.41 -5.90
N MET A 70 -14.05 -0.38 -5.56
CA MET A 70 -13.60 -0.16 -4.18
C MET A 70 -14.74 0.12 -3.20
N ASP A 71 -15.69 1.01 -3.53
CA ASP A 71 -16.80 1.35 -2.62
C ASP A 71 -17.68 0.11 -2.37
N SER A 72 -17.95 -0.68 -3.41
CA SER A 72 -18.79 -1.88 -3.33
C SER A 72 -18.12 -3.08 -2.67
N ALA A 73 -16.78 -3.17 -2.74
CA ALA A 73 -15.98 -4.19 -2.09
C ALA A 73 -15.97 -4.04 -0.56
N TYR A 74 -16.10 -2.81 -0.04
CA TYR A 74 -16.10 -2.54 1.39
C TYR A 74 -17.52 -2.34 1.92
N GLN A 75 -18.04 -3.36 2.60
CA GLN A 75 -19.41 -3.37 3.12
C GLN A 75 -19.41 -3.31 4.64
N LEU A 76 -20.03 -2.27 5.19
CA LEU A 76 -20.22 -2.10 6.63
C LEU A 76 -21.64 -1.60 6.88
N ASP A 77 -22.54 -2.52 7.21
CA ASP A 77 -23.94 -2.22 7.52
C ASP A 77 -24.11 -1.76 8.98
N THR A 78 -25.29 -1.26 9.34
CA THR A 78 -25.60 -0.77 10.70
C THR A 78 -25.38 -1.84 11.76
N ASP A 79 -25.67 -3.09 11.43
CA ASP A 79 -25.71 -4.20 12.39
C ASP A 79 -24.39 -4.96 12.48
N ILE A 80 -23.41 -4.64 11.62
CA ILE A 80 -22.13 -5.35 11.54
C ILE A 80 -21.03 -4.55 12.25
N GLN A 81 -20.29 -5.21 13.15
CA GLN A 81 -19.21 -4.61 13.94
C GLN A 81 -17.88 -4.47 13.18
N VAL A 82 -17.67 -5.31 12.16
CA VAL A 82 -16.48 -5.36 11.33
C VAL A 82 -16.90 -5.42 9.85
N PRO A 83 -16.14 -4.85 8.91
CA PRO A 83 -16.55 -4.85 7.51
C PRO A 83 -16.49 -6.24 6.89
N VAL A 84 -17.31 -6.46 5.87
CA VAL A 84 -17.07 -7.49 4.86
C VAL A 84 -16.24 -6.85 3.74
N ILE A 85 -15.14 -7.50 3.37
CA ILE A 85 -14.26 -7.05 2.29
C ILE A 85 -14.28 -8.10 1.18
N ASP A 86 -15.03 -7.80 0.13
CA ASP A 86 -15.19 -8.63 -1.06
C ASP A 86 -14.12 -8.28 -2.09
N VAL A 87 -13.04 -9.06 -2.11
CA VAL A 87 -11.87 -8.80 -2.96
C VAL A 87 -12.18 -8.92 -4.45
N ASP A 88 -13.21 -9.68 -4.84
CA ASP A 88 -13.59 -9.85 -6.25
C ASP A 88 -14.23 -8.59 -6.82
N LYS A 89 -14.91 -7.80 -5.96
CA LYS A 89 -15.45 -6.50 -6.34
C LYS A 89 -14.40 -5.40 -6.44
N ALA A 90 -13.23 -5.58 -5.83
CA ALA A 90 -12.16 -4.56 -5.82
C ALA A 90 -11.43 -4.41 -7.18
N ARG A 91 -12.08 -4.74 -8.30
CA ARG A 91 -11.54 -4.76 -9.66
C ARG A 91 -12.35 -3.80 -10.54
N PRO A 92 -11.80 -3.16 -11.58
CA PRO A 92 -10.37 -3.03 -11.84
C PRO A 92 -9.68 -2.22 -10.74
N SER A 93 -8.35 -2.09 -10.83
CA SER A 93 -7.55 -1.43 -9.80
C SER A 93 -6.44 -0.56 -10.37
N PHE A 94 -5.82 0.23 -9.49
CA PHE A 94 -4.54 0.92 -9.70
C PHE A 94 -3.71 0.80 -8.42
N CYS A 95 -2.48 1.32 -8.41
CA CYS A 95 -1.50 0.97 -7.38
C CYS A 95 -1.89 1.34 -5.94
N SER A 96 -2.40 2.55 -5.69
CA SER A 96 -2.89 2.97 -4.37
C SER A 96 -4.18 2.25 -3.98
N SER A 97 -5.11 1.99 -4.91
CA SER A 97 -6.33 1.23 -4.58
C SER A 97 -6.01 -0.21 -4.20
N ALA A 98 -5.09 -0.87 -4.93
CA ALA A 98 -4.65 -2.22 -4.63
C ALA A 98 -4.05 -2.34 -3.24
N THR A 99 -3.13 -1.44 -2.91
CA THR A 99 -2.44 -1.45 -1.62
C THR A 99 -3.37 -1.04 -0.47
N TYR A 100 -4.32 -0.14 -0.69
CA TYR A 100 -5.32 0.20 0.33
C TYR A 100 -6.31 -0.94 0.59
N MET A 101 -6.83 -1.58 -0.47
CA MET A 101 -7.71 -2.75 -0.31
C MET A 101 -6.98 -3.91 0.37
N LEU A 102 -5.69 -4.11 0.06
CA LEU A 102 -4.85 -5.05 0.80
C LEU A 102 -4.70 -4.66 2.26
N LEU A 103 -4.47 -3.37 2.59
CA LEU A 103 -4.36 -2.89 3.96
C LEU A 103 -5.63 -3.23 4.75
N VAL A 104 -6.80 -2.82 4.28
CA VAL A 104 -8.06 -3.03 5.03
C VAL A 104 -8.38 -4.51 5.17
N ARG A 105 -8.10 -5.34 4.14
CA ARG A 105 -8.26 -6.80 4.22
C ARG A 105 -7.31 -7.42 5.23
N SER A 106 -6.08 -6.93 5.30
CA SER A 106 -5.05 -7.37 6.25
C SER A 106 -5.40 -6.98 7.67
N LEU A 107 -5.90 -5.77 7.89
CA LEU A 107 -6.43 -5.33 9.19
C LEU A 107 -7.61 -6.19 9.63
N LEU A 108 -8.54 -6.51 8.73
CA LEU A 108 -9.68 -7.38 9.04
C LEU A 108 -9.21 -8.78 9.43
N THR A 109 -8.30 -9.37 8.64
CA THR A 109 -7.71 -10.69 8.92
C THR A 109 -6.95 -10.69 10.26
N TRP A 110 -6.19 -9.63 10.54
CA TRP A 110 -5.46 -9.49 11.78
C TRP A 110 -6.38 -9.30 12.98
N ASN A 111 -7.38 -8.42 12.88
CA ASN A 111 -8.35 -8.09 13.94
C ASN A 111 -9.19 -9.32 14.30
N THR A 112 -9.64 -10.09 13.31
CA THR A 112 -10.41 -11.33 13.54
C THR A 112 -9.58 -12.47 14.13
N SER A 113 -8.25 -12.41 14.04
CA SER A 113 -7.36 -13.37 14.72
C SER A 113 -7.09 -13.02 16.20
N GLN A 114 -7.48 -11.81 16.64
CA GLN A 114 -7.34 -11.39 18.04
C GLN A 114 -8.43 -12.01 18.91
N LYS A 115 -8.17 -12.14 20.22
CA LYS A 115 -9.17 -12.60 21.20
C LYS A 115 -10.32 -11.59 21.36
N GLU A 116 -10.00 -10.31 21.25
CA GLU A 116 -10.93 -9.18 21.35
C GLU A 116 -10.70 -8.25 20.16
N SER A 117 -11.76 -7.61 19.66
CA SER A 117 -11.63 -6.66 18.55
C SER A 117 -10.79 -5.47 18.99
N ALA A 118 -9.67 -5.25 18.32
CA ALA A 118 -8.78 -4.12 18.57
C ALA A 118 -9.22 -2.87 17.81
N ILE A 119 -9.93 -3.02 16.69
CA ILE A 119 -10.43 -1.92 15.86
C ILE A 119 -11.93 -1.78 16.09
N SER A 120 -12.36 -0.59 16.50
CA SER A 120 -13.75 -0.24 16.76
C SER A 120 -14.55 -0.08 15.47
N ARG A 121 -15.87 -0.19 15.57
CA ARG A 121 -16.77 0.05 14.45
C ARG A 121 -16.59 1.45 13.85
N GLN A 122 -16.42 2.49 14.67
CA GLN A 122 -16.21 3.86 14.16
C GLN A 122 -14.91 3.97 13.37
N ALA A 123 -13.83 3.31 13.81
CA ALA A 123 -12.61 3.23 13.02
C ALA A 123 -12.85 2.53 11.68
N TRP A 124 -13.63 1.44 11.64
CA TRP A 124 -14.01 0.81 10.37
C TRP A 124 -14.88 1.69 9.48
N VAL A 125 -15.77 2.51 10.04
CA VAL A 125 -16.54 3.51 9.28
C VAL A 125 -15.58 4.50 8.62
N ASN A 126 -14.56 4.96 9.34
CA ASN A 126 -13.60 5.97 8.86
C ASN A 126 -12.49 5.39 7.95
N LEU A 127 -12.23 4.08 8.01
CA LEU A 127 -11.35 3.35 7.11
C LEU A 127 -12.02 2.96 5.78
N LYS A 128 -13.36 3.06 5.67
CA LYS A 128 -14.06 2.81 4.41
C LYS A 128 -13.53 3.78 3.33
N PRO A 129 -13.15 3.29 2.13
CA PRO A 129 -12.84 4.17 1.02
C PRO A 129 -14.14 4.77 0.48
N TYR A 130 -14.44 6.02 0.83
CA TYR A 130 -15.61 6.72 0.30
C TYR A 130 -15.29 7.28 -1.07
N THR A 131 -15.27 6.43 -2.08
CA THR A 131 -14.85 6.77 -3.45
C THR A 131 -16.01 7.26 -4.32
N ILE A 132 -17.25 7.07 -3.87
CA ILE A 132 -18.48 7.47 -4.58
C ILE A 132 -19.26 8.47 -3.72
N GLU A 133 -19.62 9.59 -4.34
CA GLU A 133 -20.51 10.58 -3.74
C GLU A 133 -21.93 10.01 -3.72
N LYS A 134 -22.58 10.05 -2.55
CA LYS A 134 -23.99 9.64 -2.42
C LYS A 134 -24.87 10.87 -2.33
N ARG A 135 -25.99 10.83 -3.06
CA ARG A 135 -27.02 11.86 -3.04
C ARG A 135 -28.36 11.29 -2.59
N ASP A 136 -29.16 12.12 -1.92
CA ASP A 136 -30.55 11.80 -1.63
C ASP A 136 -31.44 11.90 -2.89
N SER A 137 -32.73 11.59 -2.75
CA SER A 137 -33.71 11.69 -3.84
C SER A 137 -33.92 13.11 -4.39
N TYR A 138 -33.45 14.13 -3.67
CA TYR A 138 -33.54 15.54 -4.03
C TYR A 138 -32.24 16.06 -4.66
N GLY A 139 -31.22 15.21 -4.80
CA GLY A 139 -29.92 15.56 -5.36
C GLY A 139 -28.95 16.20 -4.37
N ASN A 140 -29.27 16.27 -3.08
CA ASN A 140 -28.36 16.78 -2.06
C ASN A 140 -27.27 15.76 -1.75
N VAL A 141 -26.03 16.20 -1.59
CA VAL A 141 -24.93 15.33 -1.15
C VAL A 141 -25.15 14.93 0.30
N ILE A 142 -25.27 13.63 0.54
CA ILE A 142 -25.39 13.05 1.89
C ILE A 142 -24.09 12.36 2.32
N GLN A 143 -23.17 12.12 1.39
CA GLN A 143 -21.85 11.58 1.65
C GLN A 143 -20.90 12.04 0.54
N GLU A 144 -19.91 12.86 0.88
CA GLU A 144 -18.89 13.31 -0.07
C GLU A 144 -17.97 12.15 -0.46
N LYS A 145 -17.44 12.20 -1.69
CA LYS A 145 -16.29 11.37 -2.05
C LYS A 145 -15.03 11.95 -1.40
N GLN A 146 -14.11 11.07 -1.03
CA GLN A 146 -12.80 11.44 -0.52
C GLN A 146 -11.84 11.72 -1.67
N ASP A 147 -11.48 12.99 -1.82
CA ASP A 147 -10.36 13.42 -2.65
C ASP A 147 -9.03 13.27 -1.89
N ASP A 148 -7.92 13.46 -2.60
CA ASP A 148 -6.57 13.42 -2.03
C ASP A 148 -6.46 14.31 -0.77
N GLY A 149 -5.96 13.71 0.31
CA GLY A 149 -5.82 14.32 1.64
C GLY A 149 -7.03 14.17 2.57
N PHE A 150 -8.18 13.66 2.13
CA PHE A 150 -9.38 13.55 2.97
C PHE A 150 -9.60 12.15 3.59
N GLY A 151 -9.77 12.10 4.91
CA GLY A 151 -9.91 10.87 5.70
C GLY A 151 -8.79 9.86 5.44
N ALA A 152 -9.04 8.58 5.71
CA ALA A 152 -8.03 7.52 5.57
C ALA A 152 -7.68 7.21 4.11
N TRP A 153 -8.69 7.02 3.26
CA TRP A 153 -8.47 6.71 1.85
C TRP A 153 -7.82 7.87 1.08
N GLY A 154 -8.29 9.10 1.26
CA GLY A 154 -7.71 10.26 0.58
C GLY A 154 -6.25 10.50 0.98
N ARG A 155 -5.85 10.16 2.22
CA ARG A 155 -4.42 10.11 2.59
C ARG A 155 -3.69 9.03 1.80
N ALA A 156 -4.18 7.79 1.82
CA ALA A 156 -3.52 6.68 1.12
C ALA A 156 -3.44 6.86 -0.41
N ASN A 157 -4.40 7.57 -1.02
CA ASN A 157 -4.46 7.81 -2.45
C ASN A 157 -3.58 8.97 -2.94
N ALA A 158 -3.22 9.91 -2.06
CA ALA A 158 -2.62 11.18 -2.43
C ALA A 158 -1.40 11.05 -3.37
N ASN A 159 -1.23 12.04 -4.26
CA ASN A 159 -0.07 12.21 -5.16
C ASN A 159 1.31 12.36 -4.45
N GLY A 160 1.42 12.06 -3.16
CA GLY A 160 2.67 12.01 -2.41
C GLY A 160 2.77 10.76 -1.52
N PRO A 161 3.58 10.79 -0.46
CA PRO A 161 3.75 9.67 0.47
C PRO A 161 2.58 9.57 1.48
N GLY A 162 1.34 9.76 1.02
CA GLY A 162 0.21 9.94 1.92
C GLY A 162 -0.15 8.70 2.76
N PHE A 163 0.21 7.49 2.31
CA PHE A 163 0.14 6.29 3.15
C PHE A 163 1.06 6.37 4.38
N ALA A 164 2.27 6.92 4.21
CA ALA A 164 3.22 7.14 5.31
C ALA A 164 2.69 8.19 6.30
N VAL A 165 2.08 9.26 5.79
CA VAL A 165 1.40 10.28 6.61
C VAL A 165 0.27 9.67 7.43
N LEU A 166 -0.60 8.86 6.80
CA LEU A 166 -1.67 8.15 7.51
C LEU A 166 -1.12 7.28 8.65
N VAL A 167 -0.11 6.46 8.37
CA VAL A 167 0.48 5.57 9.39
C VAL A 167 1.14 6.35 10.51
N ASN A 168 1.76 7.50 10.21
CA ASN A 168 2.35 8.39 11.20
C ASN A 168 1.28 9.04 12.09
N GLU A 169 0.24 9.64 11.50
CA GLU A 169 -0.86 10.28 12.23
C GLU A 169 -1.61 9.31 13.14
N LEU A 170 -1.78 8.07 12.69
CA LEU A 170 -2.40 7.01 13.49
C LEU A 170 -1.44 6.40 14.52
N ASN A 171 -0.14 6.73 14.50
CA ASN A 171 0.91 6.07 15.28
C ASN A 171 0.94 4.54 15.06
N ALA A 172 0.62 4.08 13.85
CA ALA A 172 0.47 2.66 13.52
C ALA A 172 1.78 1.99 13.08
N GLY A 173 2.87 2.75 12.97
CA GLY A 173 4.08 2.23 12.36
C GLY A 173 5.27 3.19 12.35
N LYS A 174 6.27 2.84 11.51
CA LYS A 174 7.49 3.62 11.30
C LYS A 174 7.71 3.86 9.82
N ASN A 175 8.18 5.05 9.49
CA ASN A 175 8.53 5.44 8.13
C ASN A 175 10.04 5.63 7.99
N TYR A 176 10.56 5.31 6.81
CA TYR A 176 11.97 5.48 6.46
C TYR A 176 12.07 6.12 5.08
N TYR A 177 12.99 7.07 4.94
CA TYR A 177 13.25 7.75 3.67
C TYR A 177 14.47 7.14 2.98
N ILE A 178 14.32 6.86 1.68
CA ILE A 178 15.40 6.56 0.77
C ILE A 178 15.48 7.72 -0.21
N GLY A 179 16.57 8.48 -0.14
CA GLY A 179 16.81 9.62 -1.00
C GLY A 179 17.29 9.25 -2.39
N SER A 180 17.49 10.27 -3.22
CA SER A 180 18.15 10.10 -4.50
C SER A 180 19.61 9.75 -4.31
N ARG A 181 20.22 9.14 -5.33
CA ARG A 181 21.60 8.68 -5.25
C ARG A 181 22.60 9.79 -4.91
N SER A 182 22.31 11.02 -5.35
CA SER A 182 23.13 12.20 -5.06
C SER A 182 23.01 12.70 -3.62
N GLU A 183 22.02 12.26 -2.86
CA GLU A 183 21.88 12.58 -1.43
C GLU A 183 22.84 11.76 -0.54
N TYR A 184 23.57 10.79 -1.10
CA TYR A 184 24.50 9.92 -0.38
C TYR A 184 25.95 10.20 -0.79
N SER A 185 26.84 10.29 0.21
CA SER A 185 28.27 10.56 -0.01
C SER A 185 29.00 9.46 -0.78
N ASN A 186 28.46 8.24 -0.81
CA ASN A 186 28.98 7.10 -1.58
C ASN A 186 27.84 6.13 -1.93
N SER A 187 28.11 5.24 -2.89
CA SER A 187 27.13 4.24 -3.36
C SER A 187 26.71 3.25 -2.29
N ASP A 188 27.61 2.88 -1.38
CA ASP A 188 27.30 1.87 -0.36
C ASP A 188 26.26 2.37 0.64
N ASP A 189 26.32 3.66 1.01
CA ASP A 189 25.28 4.29 1.85
C ASP A 189 23.90 4.27 1.20
N TYR A 190 23.83 4.54 -0.11
CA TYR A 190 22.59 4.42 -0.87
C TYR A 190 22.03 3.00 -0.82
N TYR A 191 22.87 1.97 -1.02
CA TYR A 191 22.42 0.58 -0.94
C TYR A 191 22.11 0.10 0.49
N ARG A 192 22.78 0.65 1.51
CA ARG A 192 22.43 0.44 2.92
C ARG A 192 21.07 1.03 3.26
N ALA A 193 20.69 2.16 2.68
CA ALA A 193 19.36 2.73 2.89
C ALA A 193 18.25 1.75 2.48
N TRP A 194 18.44 1.00 1.39
CA TRP A 194 17.54 -0.05 0.93
C TRP A 194 17.52 -1.31 1.81
N GLU A 195 18.52 -1.55 2.66
CA GLU A 195 18.53 -2.66 3.62
C GLU A 195 17.50 -2.48 4.74
N GLN A 196 16.96 -1.26 4.90
CA GLN A 196 15.89 -0.99 5.85
C GLN A 196 14.55 -1.60 5.42
N ALA A 197 14.34 -1.85 4.12
CA ALA A 197 13.11 -2.46 3.62
C ALA A 197 12.99 -3.91 4.07
N LYS A 198 11.83 -4.27 4.59
CA LYS A 198 11.47 -5.63 4.98
C LYS A 198 10.24 -6.07 4.21
N ARG A 199 10.16 -7.37 3.97
CA ARG A 199 8.99 -8.00 3.35
C ARG A 199 7.71 -7.56 4.06
N PHE A 200 6.72 -7.17 3.26
CA PHE A 200 5.43 -6.61 3.65
C PHE A 200 5.44 -5.18 4.19
N ASP A 201 6.54 -4.45 4.04
CA ASP A 201 6.49 -3.00 4.12
C ASP A 201 5.71 -2.43 2.92
N PHE A 202 4.96 -1.39 3.19
CA PHE A 202 4.36 -0.56 2.16
C PHE A 202 5.43 0.40 1.63
N LEU A 203 5.51 0.59 0.32
CA LEU A 203 6.56 1.39 -0.31
C LEU A 203 5.93 2.35 -1.31
N LYS A 204 6.14 3.66 -1.12
CA LYS A 204 5.88 4.67 -2.15
C LYS A 204 7.16 4.90 -2.94
N ILE A 205 7.13 4.66 -4.24
CA ILE A 205 8.23 4.88 -5.17
C ILE A 205 8.00 6.18 -5.93
N PHE A 206 9.02 7.01 -6.06
CA PHE A 206 9.05 8.20 -6.92
C PHE A 206 10.04 7.95 -8.05
N TRP A 207 9.62 8.13 -9.30
CA TRP A 207 10.42 7.86 -10.50
C TRP A 207 11.21 9.09 -10.93
N ASN A 208 10.71 10.29 -10.63
CA ASN A 208 11.42 11.54 -10.87
C ASN A 208 11.60 12.36 -9.57
N ASP A 209 12.12 13.59 -9.69
CA ASP A 209 12.44 14.43 -8.54
C ASP A 209 11.22 15.02 -7.82
N GLY A 210 10.07 15.01 -8.48
CA GLY A 210 8.81 15.51 -7.98
C GLY A 210 8.28 14.77 -6.76
N ILE A 211 7.54 15.50 -5.94
CA ILE A 211 6.68 14.96 -4.88
C ILE A 211 5.31 15.58 -5.11
N GLY A 212 4.45 14.85 -5.81
CA GLY A 212 3.14 15.33 -6.22
C GLY A 212 3.15 16.33 -7.36
N CYS A 213 2.06 17.10 -7.38
CA CYS A 213 1.47 17.90 -8.45
C CYS A 213 1.03 17.10 -9.69
N ASP A 214 -0.11 17.52 -10.22
CA ASP A 214 -0.85 16.96 -11.36
C ASP A 214 -1.56 18.15 -12.05
N ASP A 215 -0.79 19.19 -12.34
CA ASP A 215 -1.29 20.47 -12.86
C ASP A 215 -1.21 20.55 -14.39
N ASN A 216 -1.52 19.43 -15.05
CA ASN A 216 -1.47 19.17 -16.50
C ASN A 216 -0.11 18.67 -17.04
N ASN A 217 0.56 17.74 -16.35
CA ASN A 217 1.83 17.16 -16.75
C ASN A 217 2.96 18.19 -16.86
N SER A 218 3.00 19.13 -15.92
CA SER A 218 4.14 20.04 -15.82
C SER A 218 5.43 19.25 -15.55
N ILE A 219 6.56 19.86 -15.87
CA ILE A 219 7.87 19.28 -15.57
C ILE A 219 7.95 19.06 -14.06
N GLY A 220 8.10 17.80 -13.63
CA GLY A 220 8.22 17.43 -12.21
C GLY A 220 6.97 16.84 -11.58
N ASP A 221 5.89 16.59 -12.34
CA ASP A 221 4.73 15.85 -11.83
C ASP A 221 5.13 14.40 -11.48
N GLU A 222 4.86 13.99 -10.24
CA GLU A 222 5.12 12.64 -9.76
C GLU A 222 4.07 12.22 -8.74
N ARG A 223 3.14 11.35 -9.17
CA ARG A 223 2.06 10.83 -8.33
C ARG A 223 2.51 9.68 -7.44
N GLY A 224 3.70 9.14 -7.74
CA GLY A 224 4.36 8.01 -7.13
C GLY A 224 3.60 6.69 -7.34
N HIS A 225 4.29 5.58 -7.10
CA HIS A 225 3.77 4.23 -7.24
C HIS A 225 3.72 3.55 -5.87
N MET A 226 2.50 3.22 -5.42
CA MET A 226 2.29 2.56 -4.13
C MET A 226 2.32 1.04 -4.29
N VAL A 227 3.19 0.37 -3.53
CA VAL A 227 3.40 -1.08 -3.64
C VAL A 227 3.59 -1.72 -2.27
N LEU A 228 3.46 -3.04 -2.21
CA LEU A 228 3.89 -3.88 -1.08
C LEU A 228 5.25 -4.48 -1.42
N PHE A 229 6.29 -4.13 -0.68
CA PHE A 229 7.63 -4.68 -0.86
C PHE A 229 7.66 -6.17 -0.49
N LEU A 230 8.25 -7.01 -1.33
CA LEU A 230 8.33 -8.45 -1.11
C LEU A 230 9.75 -8.93 -0.84
N ASP A 231 10.68 -8.50 -1.68
CA ASP A 231 12.07 -8.97 -1.61
C ASP A 231 13.02 -8.01 -2.33
N ARG A 232 14.31 -8.18 -2.05
CA ARG A 232 15.41 -7.50 -2.73
C ARG A 232 16.54 -8.47 -2.99
N THR A 233 17.05 -8.45 -4.22
CA THR A 233 18.21 -9.24 -4.61
C THR A 233 19.37 -8.32 -4.98
N VAL A 234 20.54 -8.58 -4.41
CA VAL A 234 21.78 -7.92 -4.81
C VAL A 234 22.06 -8.29 -6.28
N SER A 235 22.28 -7.27 -7.10
CA SER A 235 22.45 -7.41 -8.54
C SER A 235 23.44 -6.36 -9.03
N TYR A 236 23.89 -6.50 -10.28
CA TYR A 236 24.87 -5.63 -10.90
C TYR A 236 24.40 -5.19 -12.30
N ASP A 237 24.82 -4.01 -12.74
CA ASP A 237 24.59 -3.51 -14.09
C ASP A 237 25.59 -4.13 -15.08
N LYS A 238 25.46 -3.78 -16.36
CA LYS A 238 26.35 -4.26 -17.44
C LYS A 238 27.83 -3.84 -17.28
N ASN A 239 28.09 -2.83 -16.46
CA ASN A 239 29.42 -2.27 -16.20
C ASN A 239 30.02 -2.82 -14.89
N GLY A 240 29.33 -3.72 -14.19
CA GLY A 240 29.78 -4.29 -12.92
C GLY A 240 29.48 -3.41 -11.69
N ASN A 241 28.74 -2.31 -11.84
CA ASN A 241 28.32 -1.52 -10.69
C ASN A 241 27.14 -2.21 -10.00
N ARG A 242 27.10 -2.21 -8.66
CA ARG A 242 25.93 -2.70 -7.92
C ARG A 242 24.69 -1.96 -8.40
N ASP A 243 23.61 -2.70 -8.58
CA ASP A 243 22.29 -2.24 -8.95
C ASP A 243 21.25 -3.32 -8.63
N ASP A 244 20.76 -3.25 -7.40
CA ASP A 244 19.85 -4.22 -6.81
C ASP A 244 18.48 -4.21 -7.49
N ILE A 245 17.80 -5.35 -7.44
CA ILE A 245 16.44 -5.52 -7.94
C ILE A 245 15.50 -5.65 -6.75
N ILE A 246 14.42 -4.87 -6.74
CA ILE A 246 13.33 -5.02 -5.78
C ILE A 246 12.14 -5.74 -6.43
N TYR A 247 11.47 -6.57 -5.64
CA TYR A 247 10.25 -7.27 -6.01
C TYR A 247 9.12 -6.75 -5.15
N TYR A 248 7.98 -6.50 -5.77
CA TYR A 248 6.83 -5.91 -5.07
C TYR A 248 5.51 -6.41 -5.64
N TRP A 249 4.48 -6.41 -4.81
CA TRP A 249 3.10 -6.67 -5.20
C TRP A 249 2.31 -5.36 -5.28
N SER A 250 1.52 -5.19 -6.33
CA SER A 250 0.57 -4.06 -6.49
C SER A 250 -0.40 -4.38 -7.63
N SER A 251 -1.22 -3.41 -8.01
CA SER A 251 -1.85 -3.38 -9.33
C SER A 251 -0.88 -2.76 -10.33
N ASN A 252 -0.30 -3.61 -11.17
CA ASN A 252 0.71 -3.23 -12.14
C ASN A 252 0.07 -2.97 -13.50
N GLY A 253 0.36 -1.79 -14.06
CA GLY A 253 -0.04 -1.37 -15.39
C GLY A 253 0.45 0.05 -15.64
N SER A 254 0.70 0.39 -16.90
CA SER A 254 1.09 1.74 -17.33
C SER A 254 -0.03 2.46 -18.08
N LYS A 255 -1.05 1.71 -18.51
CA LYS A 255 -2.23 2.18 -19.24
C LYS A 255 -3.38 1.21 -18.94
N PRO A 256 -4.65 1.60 -19.21
CA PRO A 256 -5.78 0.69 -19.14
C PRO A 256 -5.51 -0.65 -19.85
N ASP A 257 -5.65 -1.74 -19.10
CA ASP A 257 -5.44 -3.11 -19.62
C ASP A 257 -6.20 -4.12 -18.76
N ILE A 258 -7.17 -4.80 -19.37
CA ILE A 258 -8.03 -5.80 -18.71
C ILE A 258 -7.25 -7.05 -18.27
N ASN A 259 -6.10 -7.32 -18.89
CA ASN A 259 -5.24 -8.47 -18.59
C ASN A 259 -4.14 -8.17 -17.58
N ALA A 260 -4.07 -6.92 -17.11
CA ALA A 260 -3.15 -6.43 -16.09
C ALA A 260 -3.83 -6.39 -14.71
N GLY A 261 -3.25 -5.66 -13.75
CA GLY A 261 -3.78 -5.52 -12.39
C GLY A 261 -2.92 -6.23 -11.35
N TYR A 262 -3.55 -6.85 -10.36
CA TYR A 262 -2.86 -7.48 -9.23
C TYR A 262 -1.81 -8.48 -9.66
N SER A 263 -0.55 -8.21 -9.31
CA SER A 263 0.57 -9.07 -9.69
C SER A 263 1.84 -8.71 -8.93
N ILE A 264 2.83 -9.60 -9.02
CA ILE A 264 4.20 -9.31 -8.60
C ILE A 264 4.96 -8.71 -9.78
N ALA A 265 5.59 -7.57 -9.56
CA ALA A 265 6.49 -6.92 -10.50
C ALA A 265 7.87 -6.70 -9.86
N LYS A 266 8.80 -6.18 -10.66
CA LYS A 266 10.16 -5.87 -10.23
C LYS A 266 10.70 -4.64 -10.94
N CYS A 267 11.57 -3.90 -10.27
CA CYS A 267 12.36 -2.84 -10.88
C CYS A 267 13.77 -2.81 -10.28
N ARG A 268 14.68 -2.13 -10.97
CA ARG A 268 16.02 -1.82 -10.45
C ARG A 268 15.95 -0.61 -9.54
N VAL A 269 16.68 -0.62 -8.43
CA VAL A 269 16.69 0.53 -7.51
C VAL A 269 17.24 1.78 -8.17
N SER A 270 18.14 1.65 -9.16
CA SER A 270 18.61 2.78 -9.96
C SER A 270 17.53 3.50 -10.77
N ASN A 271 16.38 2.86 -11.04
CA ASN A 271 15.23 3.52 -11.66
C ASN A 271 14.40 4.33 -10.65
N VAL A 272 14.61 4.10 -9.35
CA VAL A 272 13.88 4.77 -8.28
C VAL A 272 14.65 6.03 -7.88
N THR A 273 14.04 7.19 -8.10
CA THR A 273 14.62 8.47 -7.69
C THR A 273 14.55 8.61 -6.18
N ARG A 274 13.41 8.34 -5.54
CA ARG A 274 13.24 8.32 -4.08
C ARG A 274 12.23 7.27 -3.67
N ALA A 275 12.27 6.87 -2.41
CA ALA A 275 11.22 6.04 -1.84
C ALA A 275 10.92 6.34 -0.38
N VAL A 276 9.69 6.07 0.04
CA VAL A 276 9.28 6.05 1.44
C VAL A 276 8.82 4.65 1.79
N ILE A 277 9.55 4.01 2.70
CA ILE A 277 9.16 2.74 3.32
C ILE A 277 8.25 3.05 4.49
N THR A 278 7.11 2.39 4.56
CA THR A 278 6.15 2.45 5.66
C THR A 278 5.94 1.06 6.23
N ARG A 279 6.39 0.85 7.47
CA ARG A 279 6.23 -0.40 8.20
C ARG A 279 5.13 -0.26 9.23
N ILE A 280 4.09 -1.07 9.12
CA ILE A 280 3.09 -1.21 10.18
C ILE A 280 3.67 -2.07 11.29
N THR A 281 3.74 -1.52 12.51
CA THR A 281 4.21 -2.22 13.71
C THR A 281 3.16 -2.30 14.81
N HIS A 282 2.12 -1.46 14.73
CA HIS A 282 1.02 -1.39 15.69
C HIS A 282 -0.32 -1.39 14.94
N PRO A 283 -0.73 -2.52 14.33
CA PRO A 283 -2.01 -2.62 13.63
C PRO A 283 -3.23 -2.25 14.51
N GLU A 284 -3.15 -2.44 15.84
CA GLU A 284 -4.15 -1.98 16.80
C GLU A 284 -4.42 -0.47 16.73
N ASN A 285 -3.40 0.33 16.38
CA ASN A 285 -3.52 1.79 16.37
C ASN A 285 -4.30 2.32 15.16
N PHE A 286 -4.67 1.46 14.22
CA PHE A 286 -5.71 1.80 13.24
C PHE A 286 -7.06 2.08 13.90
N ASN A 287 -7.28 1.69 15.16
CA ASN A 287 -8.40 2.16 15.95
C ASN A 287 -8.44 3.69 16.13
N ASN A 288 -7.30 4.37 16.04
CA ASN A 288 -7.25 5.84 16.07
C ASN A 288 -7.94 6.48 14.85
N ALA A 289 -8.24 5.71 13.80
CA ALA A 289 -9.06 6.20 12.70
C ALA A 289 -10.48 6.58 13.15
N ALA A 290 -10.92 6.15 14.34
CA ALA A 290 -12.20 6.58 14.91
C ALA A 290 -12.32 8.11 15.10
N SER A 291 -11.21 8.84 15.17
CA SER A 291 -11.20 10.32 15.20
C SER A 291 -10.90 10.95 13.84
N LEU A 292 -10.65 10.14 12.81
CA LEU A 292 -10.32 10.57 11.46
C LEU A 292 -11.55 10.51 10.55
N GLU A 293 -12.48 11.44 10.76
CA GLU A 293 -13.71 11.51 9.98
C GLU A 293 -13.45 11.59 8.46
N PRO A 294 -14.38 11.14 7.61
CA PRO A 294 -14.14 11.06 6.16
C PRO A 294 -13.80 12.40 5.51
N ASN A 295 -14.33 13.50 6.04
CA ASN A 295 -14.07 14.87 5.59
C ASN A 295 -12.87 15.55 6.29
N ASN A 296 -12.16 14.86 7.18
CA ASN A 296 -10.97 15.38 7.84
C ASN A 296 -9.85 15.58 6.82
N LYS A 297 -9.42 16.83 6.65
CA LYS A 297 -8.46 17.23 5.63
C LYS A 297 -7.03 17.28 6.16
N GLN A 298 -6.13 16.57 5.49
CA GLN A 298 -4.69 16.77 5.56
C GLN A 298 -4.29 17.79 4.49
N GLN A 299 -3.96 19.01 4.92
CA GLN A 299 -3.77 20.14 4.01
C GLN A 299 -2.59 19.95 3.05
N TRP A 300 -1.45 19.46 3.53
CA TRP A 300 -0.27 19.25 2.70
C TRP A 300 -0.55 18.25 1.57
N LEU A 301 -1.13 17.09 1.89
CA LEU A 301 -1.51 16.08 0.88
C LEU A 301 -2.55 16.59 -0.11
N SER A 302 -3.52 17.38 0.34
CA SER A 302 -4.52 17.99 -0.54
C SER A 302 -3.90 18.98 -1.53
N ASP A 303 -2.81 19.65 -1.15
CA ASP A 303 -2.14 20.62 -2.02
C ASP A 303 -1.20 19.94 -3.04
N LEU A 304 -0.76 18.70 -2.77
CA LEU A 304 -0.03 17.88 -3.74
C LEU A 304 -0.88 17.47 -4.95
N ASN A 305 -2.20 17.70 -4.90
CA ASN A 305 -3.09 17.46 -6.02
C ASN A 305 -3.32 18.77 -6.80
N GLY A 306 -2.39 19.09 -7.70
CA GLY A 306 -2.52 20.17 -8.67
C GLY A 306 -2.32 21.59 -8.12
N LYS A 307 -1.84 21.78 -6.88
CA LYS A 307 -1.57 23.12 -6.32
C LYS A 307 -0.10 23.41 -6.05
N LYS A 308 0.65 22.42 -5.57
CA LYS A 308 2.11 22.54 -5.37
C LYS A 308 2.81 21.19 -5.42
N HIS A 309 4.09 21.22 -5.78
CA HIS A 309 5.02 20.13 -5.44
C HIS A 309 5.45 20.25 -3.98
N GLY A 310 5.64 19.10 -3.32
CA GLY A 310 6.23 19.03 -1.99
C GLY A 310 7.76 19.09 -2.02
N THR A 311 8.38 19.40 -0.88
CA THR A 311 9.84 19.27 -0.70
C THR A 311 10.21 18.02 0.09
N VAL A 312 11.49 17.64 0.08
CA VAL A 312 12.00 16.51 0.89
C VAL A 312 11.85 16.81 2.39
N GLU A 313 12.04 18.06 2.81
CA GLU A 313 11.86 18.49 4.20
C GLU A 313 10.40 18.36 4.63
N GLU A 314 9.46 18.82 3.79
CA GLU A 314 8.02 18.65 4.05
C GLU A 314 7.66 17.16 4.10
N LEU A 315 8.11 16.37 3.12
CA LEU A 315 7.90 14.92 3.10
C LEU A 315 8.35 14.26 4.39
N LYS A 316 9.59 14.54 4.85
CA LYS A 316 10.13 13.95 6.07
C LYS A 316 9.31 14.36 7.29
N LYS A 317 8.98 15.65 7.40
CA LYS A 317 8.17 16.20 8.49
C LYS A 317 6.80 15.54 8.58
N GLU A 318 6.05 15.54 7.49
CA GLU A 318 4.67 15.04 7.45
C GLU A 318 4.62 13.50 7.62
N CYS A 319 5.65 12.79 7.16
CA CYS A 319 5.78 11.34 7.35
C CYS A 319 6.38 10.95 8.72
N GLY A 320 6.76 11.90 9.58
CA GLY A 320 7.40 11.60 10.88
C GLY A 320 8.78 10.93 10.75
N ILE A 321 9.50 11.21 9.67
CA ILE A 321 10.84 10.70 9.40
C ILE A 321 11.86 11.66 10.02
N LYS A 322 12.75 11.11 10.85
CA LYS A 322 13.83 11.85 11.52
C LYS A 322 15.10 11.85 10.70
#